data_AF-A0A662M254-F1
#
_entry.id   AF-A0A662M254-F1
#
_cell.length_a   1.000
_cell.length_b   1.000
_cell.length_c   1.000
_cell.angle_alpha   90.00
_cell.angle_beta   90.00
_cell.angle_gamma   90.00
#
_symmetry.space_group_name_H-M   'P 1'
#
loop_
_entity.id
_entity.type
_entity.pdbx_description
1 polymer ?
#
loop_
_entity_poly.entity_id
_entity_poly.type
_entity_poly.pdbx_seq_one_letter_code
_entity_poly.pdbx_strand_id
1 'polypeptide(L)'
;MNLWKEWRIWLLIFIVLGSIAAISPNPWAKGVVVKYVDENSPFYGEIMPGESITTINEVKINSVNDMAQFENYTGMVRIFHNGKLTLKEVQNGLGLEVENAGISKLKLGMDLVGGTRVLLAPEYEENTTEKEKELLMKQVISTLQTRTNVYGLKEIKFQTVKDVNGNNYIQIEVAGASKKEIDDLLGKQGKFEAYVPRVIKFENNSGKLELENKTYNILREDNKIKIGNSFYEVNDTLTIGDIDFKVWNITNDTVILAGKVFESQDIKYVYFDPQHSYIRKYGNGWEFLFQILISNEGAKRFAEITQDIPVVVDSNTGERYLEESIYLFLDEKPASSLRISASLAGQAYSTPQISGGGKTEEEAVHEERRLQSILRSGALPVKLKVVKVDSISPSLGSHFLKGVLIAGL
;
A
#
# COMPACT_ATOMS: atom_id res chain seq x y z
N MET A 1 -49.22 15.82 -36.58
CA MET A 1 -47.88 15.32 -36.95
C MET A 1 -47.60 14.11 -36.07
N ASN A 2 -47.40 12.93 -36.66
CA ASN A 2 -47.36 11.69 -35.89
C ASN A 2 -45.91 11.45 -35.42
N LEU A 3 -45.63 11.80 -34.16
CA LEU A 3 -44.28 11.75 -33.57
C LEU A 3 -43.58 10.40 -33.77
N TRP A 4 -44.33 9.30 -33.79
CA TRP A 4 -43.80 7.94 -33.93
C TRP A 4 -43.29 7.58 -35.35
N LYS A 5 -43.54 8.42 -36.35
CA LYS A 5 -43.05 8.22 -37.74
C LYS A 5 -41.71 8.89 -38.00
N GLU A 6 -41.23 9.76 -37.12
CA GLU A 6 -39.95 10.47 -37.30
C GLU A 6 -38.79 9.60 -36.79
N TRP A 7 -37.91 9.17 -37.71
CA TRP A 7 -36.77 8.30 -37.38
C TRP A 7 -35.81 8.92 -36.35
N ARG A 8 -35.74 10.27 -36.30
CA ARG A 8 -34.94 11.02 -35.33
C ARG A 8 -35.40 10.76 -33.89
N ILE A 9 -36.68 10.50 -33.68
CA ILE A 9 -37.24 10.18 -32.36
C ILE A 9 -36.77 8.79 -31.92
N TRP A 10 -36.73 7.81 -32.83
CA TRP A 10 -36.18 6.48 -32.56
C TRP A 10 -34.68 6.51 -32.29
N LEU A 11 -33.91 7.31 -33.03
CA LEU A 11 -32.49 7.53 -32.77
C LEU A 11 -32.27 8.13 -31.37
N LEU A 12 -33.07 9.13 -30.99
CA LEU A 12 -32.96 9.78 -29.68
C LEU A 12 -33.32 8.82 -28.54
N ILE A 13 -34.39 8.03 -28.69
CA ILE A 13 -34.75 6.96 -27.74
C ILE A 13 -33.62 5.93 -27.62
N PHE A 14 -33.03 5.51 -28.74
CA PHE A 14 -31.92 4.56 -28.72
C PHE A 14 -30.68 5.11 -28.04
N ILE A 15 -30.33 6.38 -28.27
CA ILE A 15 -29.22 7.06 -27.59
C ILE A 15 -29.51 7.14 -26.08
N VAL A 16 -30.72 7.54 -25.67
CA VAL A 16 -31.10 7.64 -24.26
C VAL A 16 -31.07 6.27 -23.58
N LEU A 17 -31.63 5.23 -24.19
CA LEU A 17 -31.58 3.85 -23.67
C LEU A 17 -30.15 3.31 -23.63
N GLY A 18 -29.34 3.61 -24.65
CA GLY A 18 -27.91 3.26 -24.69
C GLY A 18 -27.12 3.96 -23.60
N SER A 19 -27.39 5.23 -23.32
CA SER A 19 -26.80 5.98 -22.21
C SER A 19 -27.23 5.42 -20.86
N ILE A 20 -28.51 5.08 -20.67
CA ILE A 20 -29.01 4.44 -19.44
C ILE A 20 -28.34 3.09 -19.24
N ALA A 21 -28.23 2.25 -20.27
CA ALA A 21 -27.53 0.97 -20.19
C ALA A 21 -26.03 1.12 -19.91
N ALA A 22 -25.38 2.15 -20.45
CA ALA A 22 -23.97 2.44 -20.19
C ALA A 22 -23.73 2.95 -18.75
N ILE A 23 -24.63 3.78 -18.21
CA ILE A 23 -24.55 4.32 -16.84
C ILE A 23 -24.96 3.28 -15.81
N SER A 24 -26.01 2.52 -16.09
CA SER A 24 -26.66 1.55 -15.22
C SER A 24 -26.73 0.17 -15.89
N PRO A 25 -25.59 -0.52 -16.07
CA PRO A 25 -25.55 -1.80 -16.79
C PRO A 25 -26.31 -2.92 -16.06
N ASN A 26 -26.60 -2.76 -14.77
CA ASN A 26 -27.41 -3.71 -14.01
C ASN A 26 -28.45 -2.98 -13.11
N PRO A 27 -29.56 -2.49 -13.70
CA PRO A 27 -30.60 -1.75 -12.95
C PRO A 27 -31.30 -2.56 -11.87
N TRP A 28 -31.19 -3.89 -11.94
CA TRP A 28 -31.79 -4.82 -10.99
C TRP A 28 -30.74 -5.55 -10.15
N ALA A 29 -29.54 -4.98 -10.02
CA ALA A 29 -28.51 -5.50 -9.13
C ALA A 29 -29.08 -5.69 -7.72
N LYS A 30 -28.96 -6.92 -7.21
CA LYS A 30 -29.36 -7.33 -5.85
C LYS A 30 -28.17 -7.99 -5.19
N GLY A 31 -28.05 -7.80 -3.88
CA GLY A 31 -26.97 -8.38 -3.09
C GLY A 31 -25.87 -7.38 -2.78
N VAL A 32 -24.75 -7.93 -2.37
CA VAL A 32 -23.56 -7.18 -2.01
C VAL A 32 -22.38 -7.63 -2.88
N VAL A 33 -21.43 -6.75 -3.11
CA VAL A 33 -20.19 -7.06 -3.82
C VAL A 33 -19.06 -7.12 -2.79
N VAL A 34 -18.21 -8.13 -2.89
CA VAL A 34 -17.06 -8.28 -2.02
C VAL A 34 -16.03 -7.22 -2.38
N LYS A 35 -15.67 -6.38 -1.42
CA LYS A 35 -14.57 -5.41 -1.53
C LYS A 35 -13.24 -6.04 -1.19
N TYR A 36 -13.22 -6.82 -0.13
CA TYR A 36 -12.01 -7.39 0.42
C TYR A 36 -12.31 -8.68 1.18
N VAL A 37 -11.32 -9.58 1.20
CA VAL A 37 -11.35 -10.84 1.95
C VAL A 37 -10.11 -10.90 2.84
N ASP A 38 -10.31 -11.01 4.15
CA ASP A 38 -9.22 -11.12 5.13
C ASP A 38 -8.33 -12.32 4.82
N GLU A 39 -7.01 -12.18 4.98
CA GLU A 39 -6.07 -13.28 4.77
C GLU A 39 -6.34 -14.48 5.69
N ASN A 40 -6.89 -14.23 6.88
CA ASN A 40 -7.28 -15.26 7.84
C ASN A 40 -8.71 -15.77 7.60
N SER A 41 -9.44 -15.22 6.63
CA SER A 41 -10.78 -15.68 6.28
C SER A 41 -10.72 -17.12 5.75
N PRO A 42 -11.63 -18.01 6.16
CA PRO A 42 -11.82 -19.32 5.53
C PRO A 42 -12.14 -19.27 4.03
N PHE A 43 -12.51 -18.08 3.53
CA PHE A 43 -12.84 -17.80 2.14
C PHE A 43 -11.69 -17.15 1.36
N TYR A 44 -10.54 -16.90 1.98
CA TYR A 44 -9.39 -16.30 1.32
C TYR A 44 -8.91 -17.16 0.13
N GLY A 45 -8.88 -16.58 -1.06
CA GLY A 45 -8.54 -17.26 -2.32
C GLY A 45 -9.66 -18.13 -2.92
N GLU A 46 -10.83 -18.21 -2.28
CA GLU A 46 -12.02 -18.92 -2.79
C GLU A 46 -13.13 -17.96 -3.23
N ILE A 47 -13.25 -16.86 -2.49
CA ILE A 47 -14.05 -15.69 -2.84
C ILE A 47 -13.07 -14.56 -3.17
N MET A 48 -13.30 -13.88 -4.28
CA MET A 48 -12.43 -12.81 -4.75
C MET A 48 -13.13 -11.45 -4.64
N PRO A 49 -12.38 -10.34 -4.42
CA PRO A 49 -12.90 -9.00 -4.61
C PRO A 49 -13.61 -8.84 -5.97
N GLY A 50 -14.75 -8.16 -5.96
CA GLY A 50 -15.62 -7.98 -7.13
C GLY A 50 -16.73 -9.03 -7.28
N GLU A 51 -16.66 -10.16 -6.55
CA GLU A 51 -17.71 -11.18 -6.61
C GLU A 51 -18.98 -10.74 -5.88
N SER A 52 -20.14 -11.12 -6.44
CA SER A 52 -21.45 -10.75 -5.87
C SER A 52 -21.98 -11.84 -4.95
N ILE A 53 -22.32 -11.49 -3.71
CA ILE A 53 -22.99 -12.38 -2.75
C ILE A 53 -24.48 -12.08 -2.77
N THR A 54 -25.28 -13.11 -2.98
CA THR A 54 -26.75 -12.99 -3.03
C THR A 54 -27.46 -13.77 -1.93
N THR A 55 -26.83 -14.81 -1.39
CA THR A 55 -27.41 -15.66 -0.35
C THR A 55 -26.33 -16.17 0.60
N ILE A 56 -26.62 -16.14 1.90
CA ILE A 56 -25.82 -16.78 2.95
C ILE A 56 -26.75 -17.62 3.81
N ASN A 57 -26.47 -18.92 3.97
CA ASN A 57 -27.29 -19.85 4.76
C ASN A 57 -28.79 -19.75 4.45
N GLU A 58 -29.14 -19.70 3.15
CA GLU A 58 -30.52 -19.58 2.65
C GLU A 58 -31.19 -18.22 2.93
N VAL A 59 -30.52 -17.30 3.63
CA VAL A 59 -30.95 -15.92 3.82
C VAL A 59 -30.52 -15.09 2.61
N LYS A 60 -31.49 -14.43 1.98
CA LYS A 60 -31.22 -13.51 0.87
C LYS A 60 -30.51 -12.27 1.39
N ILE A 61 -29.36 -11.97 0.81
CA ILE A 61 -28.62 -10.74 1.05
C ILE A 61 -29.05 -9.76 -0.04
N ASN A 62 -29.62 -8.62 0.34
CA ASN A 62 -29.98 -7.55 -0.58
C ASN A 62 -29.17 -6.27 -0.31
N SER A 63 -28.65 -6.13 0.91
CA SER A 63 -27.86 -4.99 1.34
C SER A 63 -26.76 -5.37 2.33
N VAL A 64 -25.81 -4.46 2.55
CA VAL A 64 -24.77 -4.57 3.60
C VAL A 64 -25.40 -4.74 4.98
N ASN A 65 -26.58 -4.16 5.24
CA ASN A 65 -27.25 -4.34 6.52
C ASN A 65 -27.68 -5.80 6.77
N ASP A 66 -27.96 -6.56 5.71
CA ASP A 66 -28.27 -7.99 5.82
C ASP A 66 -27.02 -8.82 6.14
N MET A 67 -25.82 -8.27 5.97
CA MET A 67 -24.54 -8.92 6.30
C MET A 67 -24.19 -8.79 7.78
N ALA A 68 -24.73 -7.80 8.49
CA ALA A 68 -24.45 -7.55 9.91
C ALA A 68 -24.72 -8.78 10.80
N GLN A 69 -25.73 -9.59 10.46
CA GLN A 69 -26.05 -10.82 11.19
C GLN A 69 -24.97 -11.92 11.07
N PHE A 70 -24.02 -11.77 10.15
CA PHE A 70 -22.94 -12.73 9.90
C PHE A 70 -21.56 -12.23 10.34
N GLU A 71 -21.44 -11.01 10.87
CA GLU A 71 -20.15 -10.41 11.28
C GLU A 71 -19.41 -11.24 12.32
N ASN A 72 -20.13 -11.89 13.24
CA ASN A 72 -19.56 -12.74 14.30
C ASN A 72 -20.10 -14.18 14.25
N TYR A 73 -20.54 -14.64 13.08
CA TYR A 73 -21.13 -15.97 12.94
C TYR A 73 -20.09 -17.08 13.17
N THR A 74 -20.51 -18.15 13.85
CA THR A 74 -19.73 -19.37 14.10
C THR A 74 -20.49 -20.58 13.59
N GLY A 75 -19.79 -21.48 12.89
CA GLY A 75 -20.32 -22.73 12.37
C GLY A 75 -20.17 -22.85 10.85
N MET A 76 -20.84 -23.84 10.26
CA MET A 76 -20.86 -24.01 8.81
C MET A 76 -21.63 -22.87 8.14
N VAL A 77 -21.02 -22.28 7.12
CA VAL A 77 -21.60 -21.23 6.29
C VAL A 77 -21.64 -21.68 4.83
N ARG A 78 -22.78 -21.47 4.20
CA ARG A 78 -23.02 -21.66 2.76
C ARG A 78 -23.16 -20.29 2.11
N ILE A 79 -22.18 -19.87 1.32
CA ILE A 79 -22.22 -18.60 0.58
C ILE A 79 -22.46 -18.89 -0.89
N PHE A 80 -23.54 -18.32 -1.44
CA PHE A 80 -23.75 -18.28 -2.88
C PHE A 80 -23.20 -16.96 -3.43
N HIS A 81 -22.08 -17.06 -4.14
CA HIS A 81 -21.34 -15.94 -4.67
C HIS A 81 -21.03 -16.13 -6.15
N ASN A 82 -21.23 -15.10 -6.97
CA ASN A 82 -20.92 -15.11 -8.41
C ASN A 82 -21.43 -16.35 -9.19
N GLY A 83 -22.58 -16.90 -8.77
CA GLY A 83 -23.16 -18.13 -9.37
C GLY A 83 -22.61 -19.45 -8.82
N LYS A 84 -21.63 -19.43 -7.91
CA LYS A 84 -21.00 -20.59 -7.25
C LYS A 84 -21.46 -20.70 -5.79
N LEU A 85 -21.65 -21.93 -5.31
CA LEU A 85 -21.87 -22.21 -3.88
C LEU A 85 -20.54 -22.62 -3.23
N THR A 86 -20.18 -21.95 -2.14
CA THR A 86 -19.00 -22.29 -1.33
C THR A 86 -19.41 -22.60 0.10
N LEU A 87 -18.85 -23.66 0.67
CA LEU A 87 -19.12 -24.11 2.04
C LEU A 87 -17.83 -24.12 2.84
N LYS A 88 -17.83 -23.42 3.97
CA LYS A 88 -16.70 -23.39 4.91
C LYS A 88 -17.20 -23.37 6.34
N GLU A 89 -16.40 -23.92 7.24
CA GLU A 89 -16.57 -23.72 8.67
C GLU A 89 -15.91 -22.40 9.07
N VAL A 90 -16.61 -21.62 9.88
CA VAL A 90 -16.21 -20.27 10.28
C VAL A 90 -16.22 -20.19 11.80
N GLN A 91 -15.18 -19.59 12.40
CA GLN A 91 -15.05 -19.51 13.85
C GLN A 91 -15.17 -18.08 14.41
N ASN A 92 -14.84 -17.05 13.60
CA ASN A 92 -14.85 -15.65 14.02
C ASN A 92 -15.41 -14.76 12.90
N GLY A 93 -16.62 -15.07 12.41
CA GLY A 93 -17.22 -14.32 11.32
C GLY A 93 -16.57 -14.54 9.96
N LEU A 94 -17.19 -13.99 8.91
CA LEU A 94 -16.85 -14.33 7.53
C LEU A 94 -15.49 -13.78 7.07
N GLY A 95 -15.00 -12.70 7.69
CA GLY A 95 -13.81 -11.99 7.21
C GLY A 95 -13.99 -11.39 5.82
N LEU A 96 -15.22 -11.02 5.45
CA LEU A 96 -15.57 -10.42 4.17
C LEU A 96 -16.00 -8.98 4.39
N GLU A 97 -15.33 -8.03 3.74
CA GLU A 97 -15.83 -6.66 3.63
C GLU A 97 -16.61 -6.53 2.33
N VAL A 98 -17.82 -5.97 2.41
CA VAL A 98 -18.77 -5.93 1.29
C VAL A 98 -19.39 -4.56 1.14
N GLU A 99 -19.79 -4.22 -0.08
CA GLU A 99 -20.59 -3.04 -0.39
C GLU A 99 -21.92 -3.43 -1.04
N ASN A 100 -22.92 -2.55 -1.02
CA ASN A 100 -24.16 -2.80 -1.76
C ASN A 100 -23.84 -2.94 -3.26
N ALA A 101 -24.42 -3.93 -3.92
CA ALA A 101 -24.25 -4.08 -5.36
C ALA A 101 -24.75 -2.82 -6.06
N GLY A 102 -23.81 -2.07 -6.65
CA GLY A 102 -24.09 -0.82 -7.33
C GLY A 102 -24.92 -1.04 -8.59
N ILE A 103 -25.95 -0.22 -8.78
CA ILE A 103 -26.73 -0.16 -10.02
C ILE A 103 -25.87 0.43 -11.17
N SER A 104 -24.84 1.21 -10.81
CA SER A 104 -24.00 1.99 -11.73
C SER A 104 -22.51 1.79 -11.46
N LYS A 105 -21.70 1.97 -12.51
CA LYS A 105 -20.22 2.04 -12.41
C LYS A 105 -19.72 3.43 -11.97
N LEU A 106 -20.62 4.37 -11.68
CA LEU A 106 -20.27 5.72 -11.27
C LEU A 106 -19.78 5.76 -9.82
N LYS A 107 -18.65 6.45 -9.58
CA LYS A 107 -18.20 6.80 -8.23
C LYS A 107 -19.02 8.00 -7.75
N LEU A 108 -19.91 7.77 -6.80
CA LEU A 108 -20.80 8.79 -6.24
C LEU A 108 -20.19 9.43 -4.99
N GLY A 109 -20.59 10.66 -4.69
CA GLY A 109 -20.09 11.40 -3.52
C GLY A 109 -20.66 10.90 -2.19
N MET A 110 -20.08 11.38 -1.08
CA MET A 110 -20.40 10.94 0.28
C MET A 110 -21.89 11.04 0.64
N ASP A 111 -22.60 12.03 0.08
CA ASP A 111 -24.03 12.22 0.34
C ASP A 111 -24.91 11.06 -0.18
N LEU A 112 -24.43 10.33 -1.19
CA LEU A 112 -25.18 9.27 -1.87
C LEU A 112 -24.78 7.87 -1.43
N VAL A 113 -23.49 7.63 -1.19
CA VAL A 113 -22.95 6.31 -0.79
C VAL A 113 -22.59 6.21 0.69
N GLY A 114 -22.54 7.33 1.40
CA GLY A 114 -22.00 7.39 2.76
C GLY A 114 -20.48 7.47 2.75
N GLY A 115 -19.88 7.36 3.91
CA GLY A 115 -18.42 7.44 4.05
C GLY A 115 -17.91 6.79 5.31
N THR A 116 -16.61 6.90 5.51
CA THR A 116 -15.91 6.41 6.70
C THR A 116 -15.29 7.61 7.38
N ARG A 117 -15.59 7.78 8.68
CA ARG A 117 -14.97 8.77 9.56
C ARG A 117 -13.90 8.09 10.41
N VAL A 118 -12.73 8.69 10.45
CA VAL A 118 -11.55 8.12 11.11
C VAL A 118 -10.97 9.19 12.00
N LEU A 119 -10.62 8.81 13.23
CA LEU A 119 -9.97 9.68 14.19
C LEU A 119 -8.56 9.15 14.48
N LEU A 120 -7.55 9.94 14.13
CA LEU A 120 -6.14 9.60 14.32
C LEU A 120 -5.52 10.46 15.41
N ALA A 121 -4.77 9.82 16.32
CA ALA A 121 -3.96 10.48 17.32
C ALA A 121 -2.48 10.43 16.93
N PRO A 122 -1.79 11.57 16.78
CA PRO A 122 -0.34 11.61 16.62
C PRO A 122 0.38 11.23 17.93
N GLU A 123 1.44 10.46 17.81
CA GLU A 123 2.34 10.11 18.91
C GLU A 123 3.54 11.07 18.90
N TYR A 124 3.61 11.95 19.89
CA TYR A 124 4.70 12.92 20.05
C TYR A 124 5.72 12.44 21.08
N GLU A 125 6.94 12.96 20.98
CA GLU A 125 7.96 12.79 22.01
C GLU A 125 7.57 13.60 23.27
N GLU A 126 7.98 13.14 24.45
CA GLU A 126 7.56 13.74 25.73
C GLU A 126 7.88 15.24 25.85
N ASN A 127 8.97 15.69 25.21
CA ASN A 127 9.45 17.07 25.27
C ASN A 127 9.02 17.93 24.08
N THR A 128 8.13 17.44 23.20
CA THR A 128 7.65 18.23 22.05
C THR A 128 6.80 19.41 22.53
N THR A 129 7.20 20.63 22.16
CA THR A 129 6.49 21.86 22.49
C THR A 129 5.16 21.97 21.73
N GLU A 130 4.19 22.72 22.26
CA GLU A 130 2.90 22.91 21.57
C GLU A 130 3.02 23.50 20.16
N LYS A 131 4.02 24.37 19.95
CA LYS A 131 4.32 24.95 18.63
C LYS A 131 4.84 23.90 17.65
N GLU A 132 5.70 22.98 18.11
CA GLU A 132 6.19 21.87 17.30
C GLU A 132 5.07 20.87 17.00
N LYS A 133 4.21 20.56 17.97
CA LYS A 133 3.02 19.72 17.74
C LYS A 133 2.14 20.30 16.65
N GLU A 134 1.88 21.62 16.66
CA GLU A 134 1.09 22.29 15.62
C GLU A 134 1.75 22.19 14.23
N LEU A 135 3.08 22.37 14.15
CA LEU A 135 3.81 22.23 12.90
C LEU A 135 3.78 20.80 12.37
N LEU A 136 4.04 19.82 13.23
CA LEU A 136 3.98 18.39 12.91
C LEU A 136 2.57 18.01 12.43
N MET A 137 1.52 18.54 13.06
CA MET A 137 0.14 18.31 12.62
C MET A 137 -0.12 18.80 11.20
N LYS A 138 0.35 20.01 10.85
CA LYS A 138 0.22 20.53 9.49
C LYS A 138 0.95 19.66 8.48
N GLN A 139 2.15 19.19 8.83
CA GLN A 139 2.93 18.28 7.99
C GLN A 139 2.23 16.93 7.82
N VAL A 140 1.73 16.33 8.90
CA VAL A 140 0.94 15.08 8.85
C VAL A 140 -0.25 15.24 7.91
N ILE A 141 -1.06 16.29 8.07
CA ILE A 141 -2.23 16.53 7.22
C ILE A 141 -1.81 16.67 5.75
N SER A 142 -0.74 17.41 5.47
CA SER A 142 -0.21 17.57 4.11
C SER A 142 0.26 16.24 3.49
N THR A 143 0.94 15.40 4.27
CA THR A 143 1.38 14.07 3.83
C THR A 143 0.19 13.17 3.57
N LEU A 144 -0.79 13.10 4.49
CA LEU A 144 -1.99 12.30 4.32
C LEU A 144 -2.82 12.77 3.11
N GLN A 145 -3.01 14.07 2.92
CA GLN A 145 -3.67 14.64 1.74
C GLN A 145 -2.99 14.19 0.45
N THR A 146 -1.66 14.29 0.38
CA THR A 146 -0.89 13.84 -0.78
C THR A 146 -1.09 12.35 -1.03
N ARG A 147 -0.94 11.53 0.01
CA ARG A 147 -1.09 10.08 -0.04
C ARG A 147 -2.46 9.67 -0.56
N THR A 148 -3.51 10.24 0.01
CA THR A 148 -4.88 9.89 -0.39
C THR A 148 -5.24 10.37 -1.80
N ASN A 149 -4.75 11.53 -2.20
CA ASN A 149 -4.94 12.05 -3.56
C ASN A 149 -4.27 11.15 -4.59
N VAL A 150 -3.04 10.70 -4.32
CA VAL A 150 -2.28 9.78 -5.20
C VAL A 150 -2.97 8.43 -5.29
N TYR A 151 -3.48 7.91 -4.18
CA TYR A 151 -4.26 6.67 -4.16
C TYR A 151 -5.57 6.78 -4.98
N GLY A 152 -6.05 8.00 -5.21
CA GLY A 152 -7.27 8.28 -5.97
C GLY A 152 -8.54 8.25 -5.12
N LEU A 153 -8.41 8.41 -3.80
CA LEU A 153 -9.54 8.68 -2.93
C LEU A 153 -10.07 10.09 -3.22
N LYS A 154 -11.38 10.22 -3.37
CA LYS A 154 -12.05 11.49 -3.70
C LYS A 154 -12.78 12.04 -2.47
N GLU A 155 -12.97 13.35 -2.46
CA GLU A 155 -13.80 14.07 -1.48
C GLU A 155 -13.39 13.86 -0.01
N ILE A 156 -12.09 13.93 0.26
CA ILE A 156 -11.59 13.75 1.62
C ILE A 156 -11.61 15.06 2.39
N LYS A 157 -12.17 15.03 3.59
CA LYS A 157 -12.15 16.16 4.52
C LYS A 157 -11.21 15.86 5.68
N PHE A 158 -10.23 16.72 5.87
CA PHE A 158 -9.31 16.68 7.00
C PHE A 158 -9.68 17.81 7.97
N GLN A 159 -9.87 17.47 9.24
CA GLN A 159 -10.16 18.42 10.31
C GLN A 159 -9.29 18.12 11.52
N THR A 160 -8.80 19.16 12.19
CA THR A 160 -8.19 19.01 13.51
C THR A 160 -9.29 19.17 14.55
N VAL A 161 -9.42 18.20 15.44
CA VAL A 161 -10.39 18.23 16.55
C VAL A 161 -9.65 18.06 17.87
N LYS A 162 -10.22 18.59 18.95
CA LYS A 162 -9.66 18.46 20.30
C LYS A 162 -10.63 17.67 21.18
N ASP A 163 -10.09 16.81 22.04
CA ASP A 163 -10.91 16.22 23.11
C ASP A 163 -11.10 17.19 24.29
N VAL A 164 -11.89 16.76 25.27
CA VAL A 164 -12.14 17.49 26.52
C VAL A 164 -10.88 17.72 27.36
N ASN A 165 -9.83 16.92 27.14
CA ASN A 165 -8.55 17.02 27.81
C ASN A 165 -7.55 17.92 27.04
N GLY A 166 -7.97 18.45 25.88
CA GLY A 166 -7.16 19.33 25.03
C GLY A 166 -6.23 18.60 24.06
N ASN A 167 -6.27 17.26 23.96
CA ASN A 167 -5.44 16.50 23.01
C ASN A 167 -5.94 16.72 21.58
N ASN A 168 -5.01 16.92 20.65
CA ASN A 168 -5.31 17.10 19.24
C ASN A 168 -5.46 15.75 18.52
N TYR A 169 -6.45 15.67 17.63
CA TYR A 169 -6.69 14.54 16.75
C TYR A 169 -6.91 15.03 15.32
N ILE A 170 -6.65 14.15 14.36
CA ILE A 170 -6.99 14.35 12.96
C ILE A 170 -8.25 13.55 12.68
N GLN A 171 -9.35 14.24 12.42
CA GLN A 171 -10.57 13.65 11.89
C GLN A 171 -10.50 13.65 10.36
N ILE A 172 -10.71 12.49 9.77
CA ILE A 172 -10.69 12.28 8.32
C ILE A 172 -12.03 11.68 7.92
N GLU A 173 -12.68 12.27 6.93
CA GLU A 173 -13.92 11.73 6.34
C GLU A 173 -13.66 11.39 4.88
N VAL A 174 -13.92 10.15 4.48
CA VAL A 174 -13.67 9.63 3.14
C VAL A 174 -14.93 9.00 2.55
N ALA A 175 -15.30 9.37 1.33
CA ALA A 175 -16.43 8.80 0.63
C ALA A 175 -16.10 7.39 0.11
N GLY A 176 -16.94 6.40 0.47
CA GLY A 176 -16.90 5.06 -0.11
C GLY A 176 -15.61 4.23 0.07
N ALA A 177 -14.69 4.65 0.95
CA ALA A 177 -13.51 3.88 1.30
C ALA A 177 -13.82 2.89 2.42
N SER A 178 -13.35 1.65 2.25
CA SER A 178 -13.44 0.61 3.27
C SER A 178 -12.56 0.94 4.48
N LYS A 179 -12.88 0.36 5.64
CA LYS A 179 -12.06 0.50 6.85
C LYS A 179 -10.63 0.02 6.59
N LYS A 180 -10.46 -1.10 5.90
CA LYS A 180 -9.14 -1.62 5.56
C LYS A 180 -8.34 -0.68 4.66
N GLU A 181 -8.92 -0.15 3.59
CA GLU A 181 -8.22 0.80 2.70
C GLU A 181 -7.72 2.03 3.50
N ILE A 182 -8.53 2.51 4.45
CA ILE A 182 -8.12 3.57 5.35
C ILE A 182 -6.97 3.14 6.26
N ASP A 183 -7.06 1.98 6.91
CA ASP A 183 -6.03 1.51 7.84
C ASP A 183 -4.69 1.29 7.11
N ASP A 184 -4.72 0.73 5.90
CA ASP A 184 -3.55 0.47 5.08
C ASP A 184 -2.87 1.74 4.54
N LEU A 185 -3.62 2.83 4.38
CA LEU A 185 -3.11 4.12 3.87
C LEU A 185 -2.74 5.11 4.97
N LEU A 186 -3.57 5.21 6.02
CA LEU A 186 -3.47 6.27 7.03
C LEU A 186 -2.77 5.79 8.31
N GLY A 187 -2.83 4.50 8.63
CA GLY A 187 -2.22 3.94 9.83
C GLY A 187 -0.73 3.62 9.69
N LYS A 188 -0.16 3.74 8.48
CA LYS A 188 1.25 3.44 8.19
C LYS A 188 2.09 4.71 8.20
N GLN A 189 3.25 4.66 8.84
CA GLN A 189 4.18 5.79 8.82
C GLN A 189 4.68 6.01 7.40
N GLY A 190 5.02 4.94 6.70
CA GLY A 190 5.55 4.99 5.35
C GLY A 190 7.06 5.26 5.33
N LYS A 191 7.78 4.83 6.37
CA LYS A 191 9.24 4.92 6.44
C LYS A 191 9.83 3.90 5.48
N PHE A 192 10.19 4.36 4.29
CA PHE A 192 10.89 3.59 3.29
C PHE A 192 12.40 3.70 3.46
N GLU A 193 13.09 2.55 3.43
CA GLU A 193 14.55 2.44 3.47
C GLU A 193 15.01 1.34 2.52
N ALA A 194 16.09 1.58 1.78
CA ALA A 194 16.70 0.61 0.89
C ALA A 194 18.14 0.34 1.33
N TYR A 195 18.50 -0.94 1.43
CA TYR A 195 19.79 -1.39 1.93
C TYR A 195 20.47 -2.33 0.93
N VAL A 196 21.79 -2.22 0.81
CA VAL A 196 22.63 -3.20 0.10
C VAL A 196 23.63 -3.77 1.12
N PRO A 197 23.65 -5.10 1.33
CA PRO A 197 24.58 -5.72 2.25
C PRO A 197 26.01 -5.70 1.70
N ARG A 198 26.97 -5.53 2.62
CA ARG A 198 28.39 -5.80 2.42
C ARG A 198 28.77 -6.93 3.35
N VAL A 199 29.16 -8.06 2.74
CA VAL A 199 29.67 -9.22 3.46
C VAL A 199 31.18 -9.07 3.61
N ILE A 200 31.63 -8.81 4.82
CA ILE A 200 33.05 -8.70 5.14
C ILE A 200 33.50 -10.01 5.78
N LYS A 201 34.50 -10.66 5.18
CA LYS A 201 35.13 -11.87 5.73
C LYS A 201 36.20 -11.49 6.75
N PHE A 202 36.29 -12.25 7.83
CA PHE A 202 37.31 -12.09 8.86
C PHE A 202 38.50 -13.02 8.60
N GLU A 203 39.70 -12.44 8.66
CA GLU A 203 40.97 -13.16 8.73
C GLU A 203 41.64 -12.79 10.07
N ASN A 204 41.84 -13.77 10.95
CA ASN A 204 42.35 -13.55 12.31
C ASN A 204 41.56 -12.47 13.10
N ASN A 205 40.23 -12.56 13.09
CA ASN A 205 39.31 -11.57 13.69
C ASN A 205 39.41 -10.15 13.11
N SER A 206 40.05 -9.96 11.96
CA SER A 206 40.13 -8.66 11.28
C SER A 206 39.51 -8.75 9.89
N GLY A 207 38.64 -7.81 9.57
CA GLY A 207 38.00 -7.64 8.27
C GLY A 207 38.30 -6.25 7.72
N LYS A 208 38.15 -6.08 6.41
CA LYS A 208 38.35 -4.80 5.73
C LYS A 208 37.12 -4.45 4.90
N LEU A 209 36.66 -3.22 5.02
CA LEU A 209 35.64 -2.64 4.17
C LEU A 209 36.26 -1.50 3.35
N GLU A 210 36.18 -1.60 2.04
CA GLU A 210 36.54 -0.51 1.12
C GLU A 210 35.30 0.29 0.75
N LEU A 211 35.36 1.60 0.96
CA LEU A 211 34.28 2.55 0.71
C LEU A 211 34.88 3.94 0.49
N GLU A 212 34.40 4.70 -0.51
CA GLU A 212 34.90 6.07 -0.82
C GLU A 212 36.43 6.14 -1.02
N ASN A 213 37.02 5.10 -1.63
CA ASN A 213 38.47 4.93 -1.76
C ASN A 213 39.25 4.93 -0.43
N LYS A 214 38.59 4.60 0.69
CA LYS A 214 39.20 4.42 2.01
C LYS A 214 38.97 2.99 2.49
N THR A 215 39.94 2.47 3.24
CA THR A 215 39.83 1.17 3.89
C THR A 215 39.50 1.35 5.36
N TYR A 216 38.42 0.73 5.80
CA TYR A 216 37.98 0.68 7.19
C TYR A 216 38.26 -0.70 7.76
N ASN A 217 39.05 -0.75 8.84
CA ASN A 217 39.36 -1.99 9.54
C ASN A 217 38.26 -2.29 10.55
N ILE A 218 37.74 -3.52 10.49
CA ILE A 218 36.68 -4.03 11.35
C ILE A 218 37.27 -5.17 12.16
N LEU A 219 37.34 -5.01 13.49
CA LEU A 219 37.81 -6.05 14.38
C LEU A 219 36.61 -6.80 14.97
N ARG A 220 36.69 -8.11 15.04
CA ARG A 220 35.69 -8.93 15.70
C ARG A 220 36.11 -9.22 17.13
N GLU A 221 35.20 -8.99 18.07
CA GLU A 221 35.34 -9.39 19.47
C GLU A 221 34.05 -10.14 19.88
N ASP A 222 34.14 -11.47 19.90
CA ASP A 222 33.02 -12.38 20.18
C ASP A 222 31.78 -12.14 19.28
N ASN A 223 30.70 -11.59 19.85
CA ASN A 223 29.44 -11.28 19.18
C ASN A 223 29.34 -9.80 18.79
N LYS A 224 30.44 -9.06 18.87
CA LYS A 224 30.54 -7.64 18.55
C LYS A 224 31.57 -7.40 17.47
N ILE A 225 31.40 -6.28 16.77
CA ILE A 225 32.44 -5.70 15.94
C ILE A 225 32.91 -4.40 16.56
N LYS A 226 34.18 -4.07 16.33
CA LYS A 226 34.81 -2.82 16.71
C LYS A 226 35.29 -2.10 15.47
N ILE A 227 34.88 -0.84 15.34
CA ILE A 227 35.29 0.06 14.27
C ILE A 227 35.75 1.36 14.92
N GLY A 228 37.03 1.70 14.74
CA GLY A 228 37.67 2.75 15.53
C GLY A 228 37.67 2.41 17.02
N ASN A 229 37.01 3.24 17.83
CA ASN A 229 36.91 3.08 19.29
C ASN A 229 35.54 2.57 19.78
N SER A 230 34.58 2.36 18.88
CA SER A 230 33.20 2.00 19.21
C SER A 230 32.93 0.53 18.93
N PHE A 231 32.06 -0.06 19.74
CA PHE A 231 31.59 -1.44 19.62
C PHE A 231 30.15 -1.46 19.12
N TYR A 232 29.84 -2.43 18.28
CA TYR A 232 28.51 -2.60 17.68
C TYR A 232 28.08 -4.07 17.72
N GLU A 233 26.84 -4.29 18.11
CA GLU A 233 26.12 -5.57 18.12
C GLU A 233 25.18 -5.69 16.92
N VAL A 234 24.57 -6.87 16.75
CA VAL A 234 23.53 -7.07 15.74
C VAL A 234 22.34 -6.14 16.02
N ASN A 235 21.81 -5.52 14.96
CA ASN A 235 20.81 -4.45 14.93
C ASN A 235 21.30 -3.04 15.26
N ASP A 236 22.54 -2.87 15.71
CA ASP A 236 23.10 -1.53 15.88
C ASP A 236 23.28 -0.83 14.53
N THR A 237 23.18 0.49 14.58
CA THR A 237 23.46 1.38 13.45
C THR A 237 24.75 2.14 13.66
N LEU A 238 25.51 2.31 12.59
CA LEU A 238 26.75 3.06 12.59
C LEU A 238 26.92 3.82 11.28
N THR A 239 27.68 4.90 11.29
CA THR A 239 27.99 5.66 10.08
C THR A 239 29.46 5.43 9.70
N ILE A 240 29.70 5.03 8.46
CA ILE A 240 31.05 4.87 7.88
C ILE A 240 31.12 5.75 6.64
N GLY A 241 32.02 6.75 6.64
CA GLY A 241 32.01 7.79 5.61
C GLY A 241 30.72 8.60 5.66
N ASP A 242 30.07 8.77 4.51
CA ASP A 242 28.76 9.45 4.39
C ASP A 242 27.57 8.46 4.39
N ILE A 243 27.77 7.22 4.82
CA ILE A 243 26.78 6.14 4.69
C ILE A 243 26.45 5.52 6.05
N ASP A 244 25.16 5.44 6.34
CA ASP A 244 24.63 4.70 7.49
C ASP A 244 24.56 3.21 7.17
N PHE A 245 25.11 2.40 8.06
CA PHE A 245 25.06 0.95 8.03
C PHE A 245 24.27 0.41 9.21
N LYS A 246 23.53 -0.68 8.97
CA LYS A 246 22.96 -1.52 10.02
C LYS A 246 23.71 -2.85 10.09
N VAL A 247 24.07 -3.28 11.30
CA VAL A 247 24.69 -4.60 11.50
C VAL A 247 23.59 -5.66 11.41
N TRP A 248 23.55 -6.42 10.32
CA TRP A 248 22.52 -7.46 10.13
C TRP A 248 22.91 -8.79 10.74
N ASN A 249 24.19 -9.15 10.69
CA ASN A 249 24.66 -10.42 11.21
C ASN A 249 26.14 -10.38 11.55
N ILE A 250 26.54 -11.09 12.60
CA ILE A 250 27.94 -11.30 13.00
C ILE A 250 28.09 -12.81 13.23
N THR A 251 29.02 -13.43 12.52
CA THR A 251 29.36 -14.85 12.66
C THR A 251 30.84 -15.03 12.98
N ASN A 252 31.30 -16.28 13.02
CA ASN A 252 32.71 -16.52 13.25
C ASN A 252 33.62 -15.97 12.16
N ASP A 253 33.14 -16.06 10.93
CA ASP A 253 33.94 -15.87 9.73
C ASP A 253 33.54 -14.60 8.96
N THR A 254 32.37 -14.02 9.28
CA THR A 254 31.83 -12.87 8.53
C THR A 254 31.04 -11.89 9.40
N VAL A 255 30.98 -10.65 8.94
CA VAL A 255 29.98 -9.66 9.34
C VAL A 255 29.23 -9.15 8.11
N ILE A 256 27.92 -8.95 8.25
CA ILE A 256 27.08 -8.36 7.21
C ILE A 256 26.68 -6.95 7.65
N LEU A 257 27.23 -5.95 6.98
CA LEU A 257 26.88 -4.55 7.16
C LEU A 257 25.96 -4.11 6.03
N ALA A 258 24.71 -3.80 6.35
CA ALA A 258 23.75 -3.31 5.38
C ALA A 258 23.83 -1.80 5.24
N GLY A 259 24.41 -1.34 4.13
CA GLY A 259 24.54 0.08 3.83
C GLY A 259 23.23 0.64 3.30
N LYS A 260 22.72 1.69 3.93
CA LYS A 260 21.54 2.42 3.50
C LYS A 260 21.87 3.19 2.23
N VAL A 261 21.35 2.73 1.10
CA VAL A 261 21.60 3.36 -0.20
C VAL A 261 20.69 4.57 -0.40
N PHE A 262 19.40 4.44 -0.10
CA PHE A 262 18.47 5.57 -0.13
C PHE A 262 17.27 5.34 0.79
N GLU A 263 16.62 6.41 1.21
CA GLU A 263 15.44 6.39 2.06
C GLU A 263 14.34 7.32 1.52
N SER A 264 13.26 7.46 2.29
CA SER A 264 12.08 8.24 1.89
C SER A 264 12.41 9.66 1.42
N GLN A 265 13.40 10.31 2.04
CA GLN A 265 13.80 11.69 1.71
C GLN A 265 14.55 11.78 0.37
N ASP A 266 15.14 10.69 -0.10
CA ASP A 266 15.82 10.66 -1.39
C ASP A 266 14.86 10.52 -2.56
N ILE A 267 13.61 10.09 -2.32
CA ILE A 267 12.63 9.87 -3.40
C ILE A 267 12.13 11.22 -3.92
N LYS A 268 12.55 11.59 -5.13
CA LYS A 268 12.16 12.84 -5.80
C LYS A 268 10.87 12.68 -6.59
N TYR A 269 10.65 11.52 -7.21
CA TYR A 269 9.49 11.26 -8.05
C TYR A 269 9.10 9.78 -8.03
N VAL A 270 7.81 9.51 -8.18
CA VAL A 270 7.26 8.16 -8.39
C VAL A 270 6.55 8.21 -9.73
N TYR A 271 6.90 7.30 -10.64
CA TYR A 271 6.32 7.26 -11.98
C TYR A 271 4.98 6.50 -11.97
N PHE A 272 4.02 7.01 -12.75
CA PHE A 272 2.66 6.48 -12.88
C PHE A 272 2.28 6.22 -14.35
N ASP A 273 3.11 6.64 -15.29
CA ASP A 273 2.80 6.50 -16.71
C ASP A 273 3.04 5.05 -17.17
N PRO A 274 2.31 4.57 -18.19
CA PRO A 274 2.36 3.17 -18.61
C PRO A 274 3.74 2.65 -19.05
N GLN A 275 4.70 3.53 -19.36
CA GLN A 275 6.05 3.10 -19.77
C GLN A 275 6.92 2.75 -18.57
N HIS A 276 6.62 3.34 -17.42
CA HIS A 276 7.41 3.21 -16.20
C HIS A 276 6.64 2.55 -15.05
N SER A 277 5.32 2.38 -15.18
CA SER A 277 4.43 1.75 -14.20
C SER A 277 3.45 0.85 -14.94
N TYR A 278 3.46 -0.45 -14.66
CA TYR A 278 2.53 -1.39 -15.27
C TYR A 278 2.29 -2.62 -14.40
N ILE A 279 1.16 -3.25 -14.67
CA ILE A 279 0.75 -4.52 -14.06
C ILE A 279 0.64 -5.55 -15.17
N ARG A 280 1.14 -6.76 -14.94
CA ARG A 280 1.02 -7.86 -15.88
C ARG A 280 0.84 -9.19 -15.17
N LYS A 281 0.25 -10.15 -15.88
CA LYS A 281 0.19 -11.53 -15.42
C LYS A 281 1.58 -12.16 -15.44
N TYR A 282 1.98 -12.79 -14.34
CA TYR A 282 3.25 -13.49 -14.22
C TYR A 282 3.06 -14.81 -13.46
N GLY A 283 3.38 -15.93 -14.12
CA GLY A 283 3.07 -17.26 -13.61
C GLY A 283 1.57 -17.45 -13.33
N ASN A 284 1.25 -17.84 -12.10
CA ASN A 284 -0.13 -18.04 -11.63
C ASN A 284 -0.74 -16.81 -10.93
N GLY A 285 -0.04 -15.67 -10.93
CA GLY A 285 -0.50 -14.44 -10.29
C GLY A 285 -0.28 -13.21 -11.15
N TRP A 286 -0.25 -12.07 -10.50
CA TRP A 286 -0.04 -10.76 -11.09
C TRP A 286 1.15 -10.09 -10.44
N GLU A 287 1.94 -9.39 -11.24
CA GLU A 287 3.02 -8.55 -10.76
C GLU A 287 2.81 -7.12 -11.22
N PHE A 288 3.20 -6.18 -10.36
CA PHE A 288 3.33 -4.78 -10.71
C PHE A 288 4.80 -4.41 -10.72
N LEU A 289 5.13 -3.41 -11.52
CA LEU A 289 6.42 -2.75 -11.51
C LEU A 289 6.19 -1.26 -11.70
N PHE A 290 6.85 -0.43 -10.89
CA PHE A 290 6.93 1.00 -11.15
C PHE A 290 8.32 1.58 -10.87
N GLN A 291 8.72 2.57 -11.65
CA GLN A 291 9.99 3.28 -11.45
C GLN A 291 9.85 4.41 -10.43
N ILE A 292 10.92 4.71 -9.71
CA ILE A 292 11.08 5.93 -8.92
C ILE A 292 12.31 6.71 -9.37
N LEU A 293 12.33 8.02 -9.13
CA LEU A 293 13.52 8.86 -9.25
C LEU A 293 14.04 9.18 -7.86
N ILE A 294 15.31 8.88 -7.60
CA ILE A 294 15.98 9.19 -6.33
C ILE A 294 16.96 10.37 -6.47
N SER A 295 17.44 10.84 -5.33
CA SER A 295 18.41 11.92 -5.19
C SER A 295 19.78 11.53 -5.76
N ASN A 296 20.61 12.54 -6.07
CA ASN A 296 21.96 12.27 -6.54
C ASN A 296 22.81 11.72 -5.39
N GLU A 297 22.49 12.13 -4.17
CA GLU A 297 23.08 11.70 -2.92
C GLU A 297 22.80 10.21 -2.67
N GLY A 298 21.55 9.77 -2.85
CA GLY A 298 21.17 8.36 -2.78
C GLY A 298 21.81 7.52 -3.89
N ALA A 299 21.85 8.04 -5.12
CA ALA A 299 22.53 7.40 -6.23
C ALA A 299 24.06 7.27 -5.99
N LYS A 300 24.68 8.27 -5.36
CA LYS A 300 26.09 8.23 -4.95
C LYS A 300 26.32 7.14 -3.90
N ARG A 301 25.52 7.10 -2.83
CA ARG A 301 25.63 6.04 -1.81
C ARG A 301 25.47 4.64 -2.42
N PHE A 302 24.55 4.47 -3.36
CA PHE A 302 24.40 3.23 -4.13
C PHE A 302 25.67 2.86 -4.89
N ALA A 303 26.27 3.81 -5.63
CA ALA A 303 27.51 3.58 -6.36
C ALA A 303 28.64 3.13 -5.41
N GLU A 304 28.87 3.86 -4.32
CA GLU A 304 29.93 3.59 -3.35
C GLU A 304 29.78 2.21 -2.69
N ILE A 305 28.55 1.83 -2.30
CA ILE A 305 28.32 0.53 -1.68
C ILE A 305 28.52 -0.62 -2.68
N THR A 306 28.10 -0.44 -3.93
CA THR A 306 28.05 -1.52 -4.93
C THR A 306 29.35 -1.77 -5.70
N GLN A 307 30.31 -0.84 -5.62
CA GLN A 307 31.53 -0.85 -6.44
C GLN A 307 32.32 -2.16 -6.37
N ASP A 308 32.51 -2.71 -5.17
CA ASP A 308 33.39 -3.87 -4.93
C ASP A 308 32.62 -5.16 -4.64
N ILE A 309 31.32 -5.19 -4.93
CA ILE A 309 30.52 -6.40 -4.75
C ILE A 309 30.87 -7.40 -5.86
N PRO A 310 31.17 -8.68 -5.54
CA PRO A 310 31.47 -9.69 -6.55
C PRO A 310 30.35 -9.86 -7.58
N VAL A 311 30.73 -10.21 -8.81
CA VAL A 311 29.78 -10.47 -9.90
C VAL A 311 29.56 -11.97 -10.06
N VAL A 312 28.30 -12.39 -10.05
CA VAL A 312 27.85 -13.75 -10.35
C VAL A 312 27.19 -13.81 -11.72
N VAL A 313 27.26 -14.98 -12.37
CA VAL A 313 26.60 -15.24 -13.66
C VAL A 313 25.39 -16.12 -13.41
N ASP A 314 24.23 -15.68 -13.87
CA ASP A 314 23.01 -16.47 -13.84
C ASP A 314 23.17 -17.69 -14.76
N SER A 315 23.05 -18.89 -14.21
CA SER A 315 23.26 -20.12 -14.98
C SER A 315 22.15 -20.42 -15.98
N ASN A 316 20.96 -19.82 -15.83
CA ASN A 316 19.82 -20.02 -16.71
C ASN A 316 19.78 -18.96 -17.83
N THR A 317 20.08 -17.70 -17.51
CA THR A 317 19.98 -16.60 -18.49
C THR A 317 21.33 -16.16 -19.06
N GLY A 318 22.44 -16.50 -18.40
CA GLY A 318 23.79 -16.03 -18.75
C GLY A 318 24.06 -14.57 -18.36
N GLU A 319 23.09 -13.90 -17.73
CA GLU A 319 23.21 -12.50 -17.34
C GLU A 319 24.11 -12.33 -16.11
N ARG A 320 24.77 -11.18 -16.02
CA ARG A 320 25.74 -10.88 -14.96
C ARG A 320 25.12 -9.96 -13.93
N TYR A 321 25.12 -10.38 -12.67
CA TYR A 321 24.58 -9.62 -11.56
C TYR A 321 25.60 -9.50 -10.45
N LEU A 322 25.46 -8.51 -9.59
CA LEU A 322 26.12 -8.53 -8.30
C LEU A 322 25.63 -9.73 -7.49
N GLU A 323 26.53 -10.31 -6.68
CA GLU A 323 26.21 -11.38 -5.73
C GLU A 323 25.12 -10.94 -4.75
N GLU A 324 25.18 -9.67 -4.34
CA GLU A 324 24.21 -9.07 -3.43
C GLU A 324 23.07 -8.36 -4.15
N SER A 325 21.92 -8.34 -3.47
CA SER A 325 20.70 -7.65 -3.90
C SER A 325 20.46 -6.39 -3.09
N ILE A 326 19.68 -5.46 -3.64
CA ILE A 326 19.11 -4.36 -2.86
C ILE A 326 17.83 -4.84 -2.17
N TYR A 327 17.72 -4.60 -0.88
CA TYR A 327 16.58 -4.96 -0.06
C TYR A 327 15.81 -3.71 0.33
N LEU A 328 14.51 -3.71 0.05
CA LEU A 328 13.62 -2.59 0.30
C LEU A 328 12.78 -2.88 1.53
N PHE A 329 12.69 -1.92 2.42
CA PHE A 329 11.92 -2.00 3.65
C PHE A 329 10.89 -0.88 3.69
N LEU A 330 9.72 -1.21 4.21
CA LEU A 330 8.66 -0.26 4.50
C LEU A 330 8.21 -0.45 5.95
N ASP A 331 8.33 0.59 6.76
CA ASP A 331 8.05 0.55 8.20
C ASP A 331 8.79 -0.61 8.89
N GLU A 332 10.09 -0.74 8.60
CA GLU A 332 11.01 -1.79 9.09
C GLU A 332 10.69 -3.23 8.65
N LYS A 333 9.62 -3.42 7.86
CA LYS A 333 9.27 -4.73 7.30
C LYS A 333 9.86 -4.90 5.91
N PRO A 334 10.39 -6.09 5.56
CA PRO A 334 10.80 -6.38 4.20
C PRO A 334 9.63 -6.19 3.23
N ALA A 335 9.83 -5.38 2.19
CA ALA A 335 8.84 -5.09 1.18
C ALA A 335 9.16 -5.82 -0.14
N SER A 336 10.40 -5.71 -0.61
CA SER A 336 10.85 -6.35 -1.86
C SER A 336 12.38 -6.46 -1.88
N SER A 337 12.91 -7.20 -2.85
CA SER A 337 14.35 -7.30 -3.10
C SER A 337 14.60 -7.34 -4.60
N LEU A 338 15.66 -6.67 -5.07
CA LEU A 338 15.98 -6.56 -6.48
C LEU A 338 17.43 -6.96 -6.73
N ARG A 339 17.65 -7.76 -7.78
CA ARG A 339 19.01 -8.06 -8.25
C ARG A 339 19.61 -6.82 -8.88
N ILE A 340 20.91 -6.62 -8.65
CA ILE A 340 21.65 -5.49 -9.21
C ILE A 340 22.44 -5.99 -10.42
N SER A 341 22.21 -5.42 -11.60
CA SER A 341 23.01 -5.75 -12.79
C SER A 341 24.48 -5.42 -12.54
N ALA A 342 25.40 -6.26 -13.01
CA ALA A 342 26.84 -6.01 -12.89
C ALA A 342 27.27 -4.69 -13.56
N SER A 343 26.52 -4.21 -14.56
CA SER A 343 26.78 -2.92 -15.21
C SER A 343 26.49 -1.70 -14.32
N LEU A 344 25.76 -1.88 -13.21
CA LEU A 344 25.40 -0.81 -12.27
C LEU A 344 26.38 -0.72 -11.10
N ALA A 345 27.31 -1.68 -10.97
CA ALA A 345 28.33 -1.67 -9.92
C ALA A 345 29.16 -0.38 -9.98
N GLY A 346 29.20 0.38 -8.89
CA GLY A 346 29.96 1.64 -8.85
C GLY A 346 29.35 2.77 -9.70
N GLN A 347 28.16 2.59 -10.26
CA GLN A 347 27.49 3.60 -11.08
C GLN A 347 26.42 4.32 -10.27
N ALA A 348 26.39 5.66 -10.37
CA ALA A 348 25.33 6.45 -9.79
C ALA A 348 24.02 6.21 -10.57
N TYR A 349 23.17 5.34 -10.04
CA TYR A 349 21.89 4.98 -10.64
C TYR A 349 20.73 5.60 -9.87
N SER A 350 19.99 6.50 -10.51
CA SER A 350 18.95 7.31 -9.86
C SER A 350 17.53 6.86 -10.16
N THR A 351 17.32 5.80 -10.95
CA THR A 351 15.99 5.38 -11.39
C THR A 351 15.61 3.93 -11.10
N PRO A 352 15.70 3.47 -9.83
CA PRO A 352 15.36 2.10 -9.47
C PRO A 352 13.88 1.76 -9.73
N GLN A 353 13.64 0.48 -10.03
CA GLN A 353 12.31 -0.08 -10.26
C GLN A 353 11.87 -0.87 -9.04
N ILE A 354 10.67 -0.60 -8.54
CA ILE A 354 10.05 -1.35 -7.45
C ILE A 354 9.07 -2.33 -8.08
N SER A 355 9.12 -3.59 -7.66
CA SER A 355 8.17 -4.62 -8.07
C SER A 355 7.55 -5.32 -6.86
N GLY A 356 6.37 -5.86 -7.09
CA GLY A 356 5.61 -6.68 -6.16
C GLY A 356 4.50 -7.41 -6.92
N GLY A 357 3.54 -7.99 -6.20
CA GLY A 357 2.48 -8.75 -6.86
C GLY A 357 1.35 -9.17 -5.94
N GLY A 358 0.41 -9.92 -6.52
CA GLY A 358 -0.77 -10.46 -5.87
C GLY A 358 -1.28 -11.70 -6.59
N LYS A 359 -2.20 -12.43 -5.98
CA LYS A 359 -2.86 -13.57 -6.62
C LYS A 359 -3.84 -13.11 -7.69
N THR A 360 -4.45 -11.94 -7.49
CA THR A 360 -5.38 -11.31 -8.45
C THR A 360 -4.83 -9.99 -8.99
N GLU A 361 -5.41 -9.51 -10.09
CA GLU A 361 -5.05 -8.21 -10.67
C GLU A 361 -5.36 -7.10 -9.67
N GLU A 362 -6.50 -7.19 -9.00
CA GLU A 362 -6.97 -6.21 -8.03
C GLU A 362 -6.03 -6.10 -6.82
N GLU A 363 -5.51 -7.23 -6.32
CA GLU A 363 -4.52 -7.24 -5.24
C GLU A 363 -3.23 -6.53 -5.67
N ALA A 364 -2.73 -6.84 -6.87
CA ALA A 364 -1.54 -6.20 -7.42
C ALA A 364 -1.75 -4.69 -7.63
N VAL A 365 -2.90 -4.28 -8.17
CA VAL A 365 -3.29 -2.86 -8.35
C VAL A 365 -3.35 -2.14 -7.01
N HIS A 366 -3.96 -2.76 -5.99
CA HIS A 366 -4.12 -2.18 -4.67
C HIS A 366 -2.75 -1.94 -4.02
N GLU A 367 -1.89 -2.96 -4.04
CA GLU A 367 -0.55 -2.85 -3.45
C GLU A 367 0.35 -1.87 -4.23
N GLU A 368 0.31 -1.87 -5.57
CA GLU A 368 1.03 -0.88 -6.39
C GLU A 368 0.65 0.55 -5.98
N ARG A 369 -0.65 0.86 -5.98
CA ARG A 369 -1.16 2.20 -5.62
C ARG A 369 -0.83 2.57 -4.18
N ARG A 370 -0.90 1.61 -3.27
CA ARG A 370 -0.53 1.82 -1.87
C ARG A 370 0.94 2.21 -1.77
N LEU A 371 1.86 1.44 -2.35
CA LEU A 371 3.29 1.77 -2.31
C LEU A 371 3.57 3.10 -3.01
N GLN A 372 3.03 3.32 -4.21
CA GLN A 372 3.21 4.59 -4.92
C GLN A 372 2.71 5.78 -4.10
N SER A 373 1.56 5.65 -3.43
CA SER A 373 1.01 6.71 -2.59
C SER A 373 1.91 7.02 -1.40
N ILE A 374 2.44 5.98 -0.73
CA ILE A 374 3.32 6.14 0.42
C ILE A 374 4.63 6.80 0.00
N LEU A 375 5.29 6.27 -1.02
CA LEU A 375 6.57 6.79 -1.51
C LEU A 375 6.44 8.21 -2.07
N ARG A 376 5.33 8.53 -2.73
CA ARG A 376 5.07 9.89 -3.25
C ARG A 376 4.78 10.88 -2.13
N SER A 377 4.10 10.46 -1.07
CA SER A 377 3.78 11.30 0.08
C SER A 377 4.94 11.47 1.06
N GLY A 378 5.90 10.53 1.05
CA GLY A 378 6.94 10.41 2.05
C GLY A 378 6.45 9.80 3.37
N ALA A 379 7.40 9.65 4.30
CA ALA A 379 7.14 9.17 5.64
C ALA A 379 6.39 10.22 6.46
N LEU A 380 5.47 9.78 7.31
CA LEU A 380 4.84 10.64 8.30
C LEU A 380 5.89 11.07 9.34
N PRO A 381 5.89 12.36 9.73
CA PRO A 381 6.86 12.88 10.68
C PRO A 381 6.64 12.36 12.11
N VAL A 382 5.46 11.82 12.40
CA VAL A 382 5.10 11.15 13.66
C VAL A 382 4.27 9.91 13.36
N LYS A 383 4.30 8.93 14.26
CA LYS A 383 3.41 7.76 14.19
C LYS A 383 1.98 8.20 14.52
N LEU A 384 1.01 7.57 13.84
CA LEU A 384 -0.41 7.82 14.07
C LEU A 384 -1.06 6.57 14.62
N LYS A 385 -1.88 6.75 15.65
CA LYS A 385 -2.73 5.72 16.22
C LYS A 385 -4.16 5.92 15.78
N VAL A 386 -4.78 4.88 15.22
CA VAL A 386 -6.21 4.88 14.93
C VAL A 386 -6.97 4.79 16.26
N VAL A 387 -7.65 5.87 16.63
CA VAL A 387 -8.44 5.94 17.87
C VAL A 387 -9.84 5.41 17.62
N LYS A 388 -10.42 5.75 16.47
CA LYS A 388 -11.79 5.38 16.13
C LYS A 388 -12.00 5.33 14.62
N VAL A 389 -12.81 4.36 14.18
CA VAL A 389 -13.36 4.29 12.82
C VAL A 389 -14.87 4.12 12.94
N ASP A 390 -15.63 5.06 12.35
CA ASP A 390 -17.09 5.07 12.30
C ASP A 390 -17.56 5.09 10.85
N SER A 391 -18.69 4.46 10.55
CA SER A 391 -19.39 4.63 9.27
C SER A 391 -20.30 5.87 9.31
N ILE A 392 -20.24 6.71 8.29
CA ILE A 392 -21.19 7.79 8.02
C ILE A 392 -22.27 7.28 7.07
N SER A 393 -23.52 7.31 7.50
CA SER A 393 -24.66 7.00 6.63
C SER A 393 -24.86 8.09 5.56
N PRO A 394 -25.23 7.72 4.32
CA PRO A 394 -25.53 8.69 3.27
C PRO A 394 -26.69 9.61 3.66
N SER A 395 -26.58 10.90 3.35
CA SER A 395 -27.62 11.91 3.62
C SER A 395 -28.82 11.80 2.68
N LEU A 396 -28.60 11.39 1.42
CA LEU A 396 -29.62 11.26 0.37
C LEU A 396 -29.98 9.78 0.08
N GLY A 397 -28.99 8.88 0.19
CA GLY A 397 -29.15 7.43 0.12
C GLY A 397 -29.68 6.88 -1.22
N SER A 398 -29.97 5.58 -1.26
CA SER A 398 -30.41 4.88 -2.49
C SER A 398 -31.80 5.27 -2.97
N HIS A 399 -32.65 5.82 -2.09
CA HIS A 399 -33.99 6.27 -2.44
C HIS A 399 -33.96 7.54 -3.31
N PHE A 400 -33.02 8.45 -3.05
CA PHE A 400 -32.81 9.61 -3.90
C PHE A 400 -32.41 9.21 -5.32
N LEU A 401 -31.47 8.26 -5.47
CA LEU A 401 -31.06 7.77 -6.80
C LEU A 401 -32.22 7.14 -7.57
N LYS A 402 -33.06 6.35 -6.89
CA LYS A 402 -34.30 5.83 -7.50
C LYS A 402 -35.24 6.96 -7.91
N GLY A 403 -35.41 7.98 -7.07
CA GLY A 403 -36.20 9.17 -7.39
C GLY A 403 -35.68 9.94 -8.61
N VAL A 404 -34.36 10.15 -8.71
CA VAL A 404 -33.73 10.81 -9.86
C VAL A 404 -33.91 9.99 -11.14
N LEU A 405 -33.75 8.66 -11.06
CA LEU A 405 -33.99 7.78 -12.21
C LEU A 405 -35.46 7.84 -12.68
N ILE A 406 -36.41 7.85 -11.73
CA ILE A 406 -37.84 7.98 -12.05
C ILE A 406 -38.17 9.36 -12.63
N ALA A 407 -37.55 10.43 -12.13
CA ALA A 407 -37.80 11.79 -12.59
C ALA A 407 -37.10 12.11 -13.93
N GLY A 408 -36.03 11.38 -14.25
CA GLY A 408 -35.32 11.50 -15.53
C GLY A 408 -35.91 10.67 -16.67
N LEU A 409 -36.79 9.71 -16.34
CA LEU A 409 -37.68 8.98 -17.26
C LEU A 409 -38.93 9.80 -17.55
#